data_AF-A0A9P6CBQ8-F1
#
_entry.id   AF-A0A9P6CBQ8-F1
#
_cell.length_a   1.000
_cell.length_b   1.000
_cell.length_c   1.000
_cell.angle_alpha   90.00
_cell.angle_beta   90.00
_cell.angle_gamma   90.00
#
_symmetry.space_group_name_H-M   'P 1'
#
loop_
_entity.id
_entity.type
_entity.pdbx_description
1 polymer ?
#
loop_
_entity_poly.entity_id
_entity_poly.type
_entity_poly.pdbx_seq_one_letter_code
_entity_poly.pdbx_strand_id
1 'polypeptide(L)'
;MRLLDTTTLELMSFQGWNVPGYAILSHVWETEEATFQDISNFNNIKDMHGYAKIVGACDTARRNGIGYIWIDTCCINKESSAELSEAINSMYKWYSGAQVCYAYLSDVPSTGDHGDRSLFAMSHWFTRGWTLQELIAPRKVVFYARDWVDIGTKTTLQDTISSVTGINPEIIVGRTLLESVPIAVRMSWAAGRNTTREEDIAYSLMGLFDVNMPLLYGEGRKAFIRLQLEIIKKNSDHSIFAWKEDLLSSMSGGLHGLLARSPAKFRGLGNVERILDPASGDEQPGHVSIGETLPYNITNRGLFIKLPTTEISEARDKGNWL
;
A
#
# COMPACT_ATOMS: atom_id res chain seq x y z
N MET A 1 -9.79 -17.91 -3.00
CA MET A 1 -8.40 -17.69 -2.53
C MET A 1 -7.68 -19.03 -2.46
N ARG A 2 -6.42 -19.10 -2.87
CA ARG A 2 -5.58 -20.30 -2.74
C ARG A 2 -4.54 -20.06 -1.64
N LEU A 3 -4.27 -21.05 -0.81
CA LEU A 3 -3.27 -21.02 0.26
C LEU A 3 -2.33 -22.21 0.12
N LEU A 4 -1.11 -22.05 0.59
CA LEU A 4 -0.13 -23.12 0.68
C LEU A 4 -0.23 -23.77 2.06
N ASP A 5 -0.34 -25.10 2.09
CA ASP A 5 -0.22 -25.87 3.34
C ASP A 5 1.23 -25.80 3.83
N THR A 6 1.43 -25.34 5.05
CA THR A 6 2.77 -25.10 5.59
C THR A 6 3.53 -26.39 5.86
N THR A 7 2.88 -27.56 5.91
CA THR A 7 3.51 -28.85 6.17
C THR A 7 3.77 -29.61 4.88
N THR A 8 2.76 -29.73 4.02
CA THR A 8 2.88 -30.51 2.77
C THR A 8 3.42 -29.70 1.61
N LEU A 9 3.39 -28.37 1.69
CA LEU A 9 3.66 -27.44 0.58
C LEU A 9 2.71 -27.64 -0.62
N GLU A 10 1.53 -28.20 -0.37
CA GLU A 10 0.48 -28.35 -1.37
C GLU A 10 -0.42 -27.12 -1.41
N LEU A 11 -0.90 -26.80 -2.61
CA LEU A 11 -1.79 -25.66 -2.84
C LEU A 11 -3.26 -26.05 -2.65
N MET A 12 -3.92 -25.39 -1.71
CA MET A 12 -5.29 -25.65 -1.30
C MET A 12 -6.20 -24.46 -1.69
N SER A 13 -7.36 -24.75 -2.27
CA SER A 13 -8.31 -23.71 -2.71
C SER A 13 -9.48 -23.56 -1.74
N PHE A 14 -9.74 -22.32 -1.34
CA PHE A 14 -10.80 -21.96 -0.39
C PHE A 14 -11.71 -20.88 -0.98
N GLN A 15 -12.99 -20.95 -0.62
CA GLN A 15 -14.05 -20.07 -1.13
C GLN A 15 -14.87 -19.47 0.01
N GLY A 16 -15.18 -18.17 -0.10
CA GLY A 16 -16.04 -17.46 0.85
C GLY A 16 -15.63 -17.62 2.31
N TRP A 17 -16.56 -18.08 3.14
CA TRP A 17 -16.40 -18.23 4.60
C TRP A 17 -15.52 -19.42 5.01
N ASN A 18 -15.11 -20.27 4.07
CA ASN A 18 -14.30 -21.46 4.35
C ASN A 18 -12.79 -21.18 4.37
N VAL A 19 -12.37 -19.92 4.23
CA VAL A 19 -10.95 -19.56 4.31
C VAL A 19 -10.49 -19.69 5.76
N PRO A 20 -9.51 -20.58 6.07
CA PRO A 20 -9.02 -20.78 7.44
C PRO A 20 -8.21 -19.57 7.91
N GLY A 21 -7.74 -19.57 9.16
CA GLY A 21 -6.68 -18.66 9.57
C GLY A 21 -5.40 -18.93 8.78
N TYR A 22 -4.74 -17.87 8.31
CA TYR A 22 -3.52 -17.97 7.51
C TYR A 22 -2.51 -16.86 7.86
N ALA A 23 -1.24 -17.15 7.59
CA ALA A 23 -0.18 -16.16 7.51
C ALA A 23 -0.08 -15.64 6.07
N ILE A 24 0.51 -14.47 5.87
CA ILE A 24 0.77 -13.94 4.53
C ILE A 24 2.23 -13.50 4.40
N LEU A 25 2.87 -13.82 3.28
CA LEU A 25 4.25 -13.40 3.01
C LEU A 25 4.25 -12.11 2.19
N SER A 26 4.94 -11.10 2.71
CA SER A 26 5.34 -9.89 2.00
C SER A 26 6.84 -9.97 1.70
N HIS A 27 7.23 -9.84 0.43
CA HIS A 27 8.62 -9.88 0.04
C HIS A 27 8.86 -9.08 -1.25
N VAL A 28 10.10 -8.67 -1.48
CA VAL A 28 10.52 -8.15 -2.78
C VAL A 28 10.88 -9.35 -3.66
N TRP A 29 10.29 -9.42 -4.85
CA TRP A 29 10.61 -10.46 -5.82
C TRP A 29 12.06 -10.32 -6.30
N GLU A 30 12.75 -11.44 -6.33
CA GLU A 30 14.13 -11.55 -6.80
C GLU A 30 14.19 -12.42 -8.07
N THR A 31 15.40 -12.78 -8.48
CA THR A 31 15.59 -13.79 -9.53
C THR A 31 15.18 -15.17 -9.01
N GLU A 32 14.57 -15.99 -9.87
CA GLU A 32 14.22 -17.39 -9.57
C GLU A 32 13.16 -17.57 -8.46
N GLU A 33 12.13 -16.73 -8.47
CA GLU A 33 10.94 -16.94 -7.64
C GLU A 33 10.20 -18.22 -8.05
N ALA A 34 9.81 -19.03 -7.07
CA ALA A 34 8.99 -20.22 -7.31
C ALA A 34 7.54 -19.82 -7.59
N THR A 35 7.05 -20.21 -8.76
CA THR A 35 5.71 -19.86 -9.25
C THR A 35 4.64 -20.87 -8.87
N PHE A 36 3.39 -20.58 -9.23
CA PHE A 36 2.27 -21.51 -9.09
C PHE A 36 2.52 -22.83 -9.83
N GLN A 37 3.07 -22.74 -11.03
CA GLN A 37 3.39 -23.88 -11.90
C GLN A 37 4.50 -24.75 -11.30
N ASP A 38 5.50 -24.10 -10.71
CA ASP A 38 6.65 -24.75 -10.10
C ASP A 38 6.22 -25.60 -8.88
N ILE A 39 5.42 -25.01 -8.00
CA ILE A 39 4.88 -25.71 -6.82
C ILE A 39 3.89 -26.81 -7.23
N SER A 40 3.03 -26.56 -8.22
CA SER A 40 2.01 -27.54 -8.64
C SER A 40 2.62 -28.78 -9.31
N ASN A 41 3.75 -28.65 -9.99
CA ASN A 41 4.36 -29.73 -10.75
C ASN A 41 5.58 -30.37 -10.05
N PHE A 42 6.06 -29.82 -8.93
CA PHE A 42 7.25 -30.26 -8.19
C PHE A 42 8.50 -30.48 -9.06
N ASN A 43 8.64 -29.74 -10.17
CA ASN A 43 9.72 -29.94 -11.14
C ASN A 43 10.98 -29.14 -10.76
N ASN A 44 12.03 -29.79 -10.26
CA ASN A 44 13.38 -29.20 -10.06
C ASN A 44 13.42 -27.86 -9.29
N ILE A 45 12.47 -27.64 -8.39
CA ILE A 45 12.34 -26.37 -7.66
C ILE A 45 13.29 -26.25 -6.46
N LYS A 46 13.89 -27.36 -6.01
CA LYS A 46 14.62 -27.43 -4.74
C LYS A 46 15.85 -26.54 -4.68
N ASP A 47 16.47 -26.28 -5.84
CA ASP A 47 17.66 -25.45 -5.94
C ASP A 47 17.32 -23.95 -6.18
N MET A 48 16.05 -23.62 -6.39
CA MET A 48 15.61 -22.24 -6.64
C MET A 48 15.67 -21.40 -5.35
N HIS A 49 16.21 -20.20 -5.43
CA HIS A 49 16.24 -19.28 -4.29
C HIS A 49 14.82 -18.95 -3.77
N GLY A 50 13.86 -18.75 -4.67
CA GLY A 50 12.46 -18.53 -4.30
C GLY A 50 11.83 -19.71 -3.56
N TYR A 51 12.26 -20.94 -3.83
CA TYR A 51 11.77 -22.11 -3.09
C TYR A 51 12.27 -22.12 -1.64
N ALA A 52 13.55 -21.80 -1.40
CA ALA A 52 14.08 -21.67 -0.05
C ALA A 52 13.33 -20.60 0.77
N LYS A 53 12.95 -19.49 0.13
CA LYS A 53 12.11 -18.42 0.71
C LYS A 53 10.72 -18.95 1.10
N ILE A 54 10.05 -19.71 0.22
CA ILE A 54 8.76 -20.35 0.54
C ILE A 54 8.89 -21.31 1.73
N VAL A 55 9.92 -22.16 1.74
CA VAL A 55 10.16 -23.13 2.84
C VAL A 55 10.37 -22.39 4.17
N GLY A 56 11.20 -21.35 4.19
CA GLY A 56 11.43 -20.54 5.39
C GLY A 56 10.17 -19.84 5.88
N ALA A 57 9.32 -19.35 4.97
CA ALA A 57 8.03 -18.74 5.30
C ALA A 57 7.06 -19.77 5.91
N CYS A 58 6.96 -20.97 5.32
CA CYS A 58 6.17 -22.08 5.83
C CYS A 58 6.64 -22.55 7.20
N ASP A 59 7.96 -22.70 7.39
CA ASP A 59 8.54 -23.08 8.67
C ASP A 59 8.23 -22.05 9.76
N THR A 60 8.34 -20.77 9.42
CA THR A 60 8.01 -19.67 10.33
C THR A 60 6.52 -19.67 10.68
N ALA A 61 5.63 -19.85 9.71
CA ALA A 61 4.19 -20.01 9.95
C ALA A 61 3.88 -21.19 10.88
N ARG A 62 4.49 -22.36 10.60
CA ARG A 62 4.28 -23.60 11.36
C ARG A 62 4.76 -23.48 12.80
N ARG A 63 5.93 -22.87 13.04
CA ARG A 63 6.45 -22.60 14.41
C ARG A 63 5.52 -21.69 15.21
N ASN A 64 4.75 -20.84 14.54
CA ASN A 64 3.74 -19.97 15.15
C ASN A 64 2.33 -20.61 15.20
N GLY A 65 2.20 -21.90 14.88
CA GLY A 65 0.93 -22.63 14.94
C GLY A 65 -0.05 -22.31 13.81
N ILE A 66 0.43 -21.76 12.69
CA ILE A 66 -0.40 -21.39 11.55
C ILE A 66 -0.20 -22.43 10.44
N GLY A 67 -1.28 -23.14 10.09
CA GLY A 67 -1.24 -24.25 9.14
C GLY A 67 -1.18 -23.83 7.66
N TYR A 68 -1.62 -22.61 7.33
CA TYR A 68 -1.71 -22.12 5.96
C TYR A 68 -1.00 -20.78 5.78
N ILE A 69 -0.36 -20.59 4.63
CA ILE A 69 0.26 -19.33 4.25
C ILE A 69 -0.14 -18.90 2.84
N TRP A 70 -0.39 -17.62 2.63
CA TRP A 70 -0.54 -17.04 1.30
C TRP A 70 0.76 -16.40 0.85
N ILE A 71 1.18 -16.71 -0.37
CA ILE A 71 2.38 -16.17 -1.00
C ILE A 71 2.02 -15.83 -2.45
N ASP A 72 2.13 -14.57 -2.84
CA ASP A 72 1.66 -14.09 -4.15
C ASP A 72 2.34 -14.80 -5.32
N THR A 73 3.62 -15.16 -5.21
CA THR A 73 4.40 -15.86 -6.25
C THR A 73 3.81 -17.22 -6.63
N CYS A 74 3.37 -18.01 -5.65
CA CYS A 74 2.87 -19.38 -5.88
C CYS A 74 1.36 -19.59 -5.64
N CYS A 75 0.69 -18.73 -4.87
CA CYS A 75 -0.75 -18.85 -4.62
C CYS A 75 -1.62 -18.23 -5.72
N ILE A 76 -1.04 -17.42 -6.60
CA ILE A 76 -1.74 -16.83 -7.75
C ILE A 76 -1.23 -17.48 -9.04
N ASN A 77 -2.13 -18.09 -9.81
CA ASN A 77 -1.83 -18.47 -11.18
C ASN A 77 -1.83 -17.21 -12.07
N LYS A 78 -0.63 -16.69 -12.34
CA LYS A 78 -0.43 -15.45 -13.12
C LYS A 78 -0.68 -15.64 -14.62
N GLU A 79 -0.78 -16.87 -15.11
CA GLU A 79 -1.15 -17.17 -16.50
C GLU A 79 -2.67 -17.02 -16.73
N SER A 80 -3.47 -17.10 -15.66
CA SER A 80 -4.90 -16.81 -15.70
C SER A 80 -5.13 -15.32 -15.45
N SER A 81 -5.45 -14.57 -16.51
CA SER A 81 -5.74 -13.13 -16.40
C SER A 81 -6.93 -12.83 -15.48
N ALA A 82 -7.93 -13.73 -15.45
CA ALA A 82 -9.06 -13.63 -14.54
C ALA A 82 -8.64 -13.79 -13.08
N GLU A 83 -7.82 -14.80 -12.76
CA GLU A 83 -7.32 -15.04 -11.40
C GLU A 83 -6.38 -13.91 -10.95
N LEU A 84 -5.50 -13.44 -11.83
CA LEU A 84 -4.61 -12.31 -11.56
C LEU A 84 -5.41 -11.03 -11.26
N SER A 85 -6.46 -10.75 -12.03
CA SER A 85 -7.33 -9.59 -11.84
C SER A 85 -8.09 -9.67 -10.51
N GLU A 86 -8.67 -10.83 -10.18
CA GLU A 86 -9.33 -11.06 -8.90
C GLU A 86 -8.34 -10.89 -7.74
N ALA A 87 -7.14 -11.44 -7.87
CA ALA A 87 -6.11 -11.39 -6.84
C ALA A 87 -5.64 -9.98 -6.55
N ILE A 88 -5.31 -9.19 -7.57
CA ILE A 88 -4.86 -7.81 -7.39
C ILE A 88 -5.97 -6.94 -6.78
N ASN A 89 -7.23 -7.12 -7.20
CA ASN A 89 -8.36 -6.40 -6.61
C ASN A 89 -8.69 -6.85 -5.17
N SER A 90 -8.23 -8.03 -4.76
CA SER A 90 -8.48 -8.59 -3.42
C SER A 90 -7.29 -8.50 -2.48
N MET A 91 -6.11 -8.11 -2.98
CA MET A 91 -4.84 -8.24 -2.26
C MET A 91 -4.85 -7.51 -0.92
N TYR A 92 -5.33 -6.27 -0.88
CA TYR A 92 -5.47 -5.51 0.37
C TYR A 92 -6.34 -6.23 1.41
N LYS A 93 -7.48 -6.80 0.96
CA LYS A 93 -8.37 -7.57 1.82
C LYS A 93 -7.70 -8.84 2.34
N TRP A 94 -6.90 -9.52 1.52
CA TRP A 94 -6.15 -10.70 1.93
C TRP A 94 -5.05 -10.35 2.95
N TYR A 95 -4.31 -9.25 2.75
CA TYR A 95 -3.37 -8.76 3.75
C TYR A 95 -4.06 -8.34 5.06
N SER A 96 -5.21 -7.69 4.98
CA SER A 96 -5.99 -7.29 6.15
C SER A 96 -6.58 -8.49 6.92
N GLY A 97 -6.96 -9.55 6.21
CA GLY A 97 -7.55 -10.77 6.78
C GLY A 97 -6.54 -11.78 7.33
N ALA A 98 -5.24 -11.61 7.06
CA ALA A 98 -4.19 -12.49 7.56
C ALA A 98 -4.01 -12.35 9.09
N GLN A 99 -3.70 -13.46 9.76
CA GLN A 99 -3.39 -13.45 11.20
C GLN A 99 -2.06 -12.73 11.48
N VAL A 100 -1.11 -12.85 10.55
CA VAL A 100 0.18 -12.18 10.58
C VAL A 100 0.73 -12.05 9.17
N CYS A 101 1.33 -10.91 8.88
CA CYS A 101 2.16 -10.69 7.71
C CYS A 101 3.64 -10.88 8.08
N TYR A 102 4.33 -11.77 7.39
CA TYR A 102 5.77 -11.92 7.50
C TYR A 102 6.42 -11.09 6.39
N ALA A 103 7.13 -10.04 6.76
CA ALA A 103 7.89 -9.20 5.82
C ALA A 103 9.33 -9.72 5.76
N TYR A 104 9.65 -10.43 4.68
CA TYR A 104 10.99 -10.99 4.47
C TYR A 104 11.88 -9.99 3.71
N LEU A 105 12.99 -9.62 4.35
CA LEU A 105 13.96 -8.63 3.85
C LEU A 105 15.25 -9.36 3.44
N SER A 106 15.35 -9.74 2.18
CA SER A 106 16.52 -10.49 1.64
C SER A 106 17.82 -9.67 1.63
N ASP A 107 17.72 -8.35 1.64
CA ASP A 107 18.82 -7.40 1.62
C ASP A 107 19.28 -6.97 3.02
N VAL A 108 18.62 -7.43 4.08
CA VAL A 108 18.98 -7.11 5.47
C VAL A 108 19.68 -8.32 6.12
N PRO A 109 20.96 -8.19 6.53
CA PRO A 109 21.67 -9.24 7.26
C PRO A 109 21.22 -9.28 8.73
N SER A 110 21.28 -10.46 9.35
CA SER A 110 21.05 -10.65 10.80
C SER A 110 22.22 -10.26 11.70
N THR A 111 23.45 -10.22 11.15
CA THR A 111 24.70 -10.07 11.92
C THR A 111 25.19 -8.63 12.04
N GLY A 112 24.38 -7.64 11.67
CA GLY A 112 24.54 -6.29 12.20
C GLY A 112 24.04 -6.29 13.63
N ASP A 113 24.65 -5.52 14.53
CA ASP A 113 24.10 -5.28 15.88
C ASP A 113 22.59 -5.09 15.75
N HIS A 114 21.76 -5.75 16.57
CA HIS A 114 20.28 -5.83 16.48
C HIS A 114 19.58 -4.46 16.67
N GLY A 115 20.06 -3.46 15.95
CA GLY A 115 20.26 -2.09 16.39
C GLY A 115 20.84 -1.19 15.30
N ASP A 116 21.46 -1.73 14.23
CA ASP A 116 21.70 -0.95 13.02
C ASP A 116 20.40 -0.82 12.21
N ARG A 117 19.48 -0.03 12.80
CA ARG A 117 18.22 0.41 12.20
C ARG A 117 18.45 1.06 10.83
N SER A 118 19.68 1.44 10.48
CA SER A 118 20.01 1.98 9.16
C SER A 118 19.84 0.94 8.05
N LEU A 119 20.30 -0.31 8.21
CA LEU A 119 20.16 -1.33 7.15
C LEU A 119 18.70 -1.72 6.93
N PHE A 120 17.94 -1.86 8.02
CA PHE A 120 16.48 -2.02 7.93
C PHE A 120 15.84 -0.84 7.18
N ALA A 121 16.17 0.40 7.57
CA ALA A 121 15.63 1.61 6.97
C ALA A 121 15.98 1.77 5.48
N MET A 122 17.13 1.23 5.06
CA MET A 122 17.60 1.25 3.67
C MET A 122 17.08 0.09 2.83
N SER A 123 16.31 -0.86 3.40
CA SER A 123 15.84 -2.02 2.65
C SER A 123 15.00 -1.61 1.44
N HIS A 124 15.24 -2.30 0.32
CA HIS A 124 14.47 -2.18 -0.90
C HIS A 124 12.98 -2.42 -0.69
N TRP A 125 12.59 -3.16 0.36
CA TRP A 125 11.21 -3.37 0.74
C TRP A 125 10.45 -2.06 0.94
N PHE A 126 11.06 -1.02 1.52
CA PHE A 126 10.42 0.29 1.70
C PHE A 126 10.23 1.08 0.40
N THR A 127 10.97 0.71 -0.65
CA THR A 127 10.92 1.37 -1.96
C THR A 127 10.04 0.63 -2.97
N ARG A 128 9.53 -0.56 -2.65
CA ARG A 128 8.63 -1.32 -3.54
C ARG A 128 7.21 -0.77 -3.47
N GLY A 129 6.52 -0.63 -4.60
CA GLY A 129 5.13 -0.11 -4.64
C GLY A 129 4.15 -0.93 -3.81
N TRP A 130 4.13 -2.25 -4.05
CA TRP A 130 3.19 -3.18 -3.42
C TRP A 130 3.29 -3.25 -1.90
N THR A 131 4.49 -3.15 -1.33
CA THR A 131 4.71 -3.29 0.12
C THR A 131 4.03 -2.20 0.96
N LEU A 132 3.48 -1.14 0.35
CA LEU A 132 2.76 -0.09 1.08
C LEU A 132 1.46 -0.64 1.67
N GLN A 133 0.66 -1.33 0.85
CA GLN A 133 -0.54 -1.99 1.35
C GLN A 133 -0.20 -3.18 2.26
N GLU A 134 0.93 -3.85 2.02
CA GLU A 134 1.40 -4.97 2.84
C GLU A 134 1.88 -4.52 4.22
N LEU A 135 2.30 -3.26 4.35
CA LEU A 135 2.58 -2.60 5.63
C LEU A 135 1.28 -2.18 6.34
N ILE A 136 0.36 -1.57 5.60
CA ILE A 136 -0.78 -0.85 6.19
C ILE A 136 -1.97 -1.78 6.48
N ALA A 137 -2.31 -2.67 5.55
CA ALA A 137 -3.51 -3.50 5.64
C ALA A 137 -3.47 -4.51 6.80
N PRO A 138 -2.36 -5.24 7.05
CA PRO A 138 -2.31 -6.20 8.16
C PRO A 138 -2.25 -5.52 9.53
N ARG A 139 -2.96 -6.12 10.49
CA ARG A 139 -2.90 -5.72 11.90
C ARG A 139 -1.54 -6.02 12.53
N LYS A 140 -0.91 -7.13 12.14
CA LYS A 140 0.39 -7.58 12.64
C LYS A 140 1.34 -7.82 11.48
N VAL A 141 2.49 -7.16 11.50
CA VAL A 141 3.61 -7.40 10.58
C VAL A 141 4.85 -7.71 11.42
N VAL A 142 5.54 -8.80 11.09
CA VAL A 142 6.83 -9.20 11.69
C VAL A 142 7.88 -9.19 10.59
N PHE A 143 8.98 -8.49 10.82
CA PHE A 143 10.07 -8.35 9.86
C PHE A 143 11.14 -9.41 10.13
N TYR A 144 11.57 -10.08 9.07
CA TYR A 144 12.59 -11.11 9.11
C TYR A 144 13.76 -10.72 8.20
N ALA A 145 14.98 -10.92 8.70
CA ALA A 145 16.20 -10.78 7.92
C ALA A 145 16.32 -11.92 6.88
N ARG A 146 17.33 -11.83 6.02
CA ARG A 146 17.60 -12.79 4.92
C ARG A 146 17.79 -14.25 5.37
N ASP A 147 18.06 -14.49 6.64
CA ASP A 147 18.25 -15.81 7.26
C ASP A 147 17.09 -16.18 8.20
N TRP A 148 15.94 -15.51 8.07
CA TRP A 148 14.74 -15.71 8.88
C TRP A 148 14.92 -15.41 10.38
N VAL A 149 15.91 -14.60 10.75
CA VAL A 149 16.02 -14.03 12.09
C VAL A 149 15.02 -12.88 12.26
N ASP A 150 14.28 -12.90 13.38
CA ASP A 150 13.30 -11.86 13.73
C ASP A 150 14.02 -10.52 13.99
N ILE A 151 13.63 -9.48 13.25
CA ILE A 151 14.13 -8.10 13.41
C ILE A 151 13.24 -7.32 14.38
N GLY A 152 11.95 -7.64 14.40
CA GLY A 152 10.94 -6.96 15.20
C GLY A 152 9.60 -6.85 14.48
N THR A 153 8.65 -6.26 15.18
CA THR A 153 7.31 -6.01 14.66
C THR A 153 7.16 -4.59 14.14
N LYS A 154 6.15 -4.38 13.30
CA LYS A 154 5.71 -3.04 12.88
C LYS A 154 5.40 -2.09 14.05
N THR A 155 5.01 -2.63 15.22
CA THR A 155 4.81 -1.85 16.45
C THR A 155 6.13 -1.47 17.10
N THR A 156 7.06 -2.42 17.27
CA THR A 156 8.36 -2.16 17.91
C THR A 156 9.28 -1.29 17.04
N LEU A 157 9.04 -1.26 15.73
CA LEU A 157 9.81 -0.51 14.74
C LEU A 157 9.08 0.74 14.20
N GLN A 158 7.96 1.14 14.80
CA GLN A 158 7.08 2.19 14.27
C GLN A 158 7.81 3.52 13.99
N ASP A 159 8.76 3.92 14.84
CA ASP A 159 9.46 5.20 14.69
C ASP A 159 10.42 5.14 13.48
N THR A 160 11.12 4.02 13.32
CA THR A 160 11.99 3.79 12.16
C THR A 160 11.17 3.74 10.89
N ILE A 161 10.06 2.99 10.89
CA ILE A 161 9.15 2.90 9.74
C ILE A 161 8.59 4.29 9.41
N SER A 162 8.20 5.07 10.41
CA SER A 162 7.71 6.43 10.24
C SER A 162 8.76 7.34 9.60
N SER A 163 10.01 7.30 10.08
CA SER A 163 11.11 8.09 9.51
C SER A 163 11.39 7.78 8.04
N VAL A 164 11.23 6.52 7.62
CA VAL A 164 11.53 6.07 6.26
C VAL A 164 10.36 6.34 5.31
N THR A 165 9.13 6.16 5.80
CA THR A 165 7.92 6.18 4.96
C THR A 165 7.15 7.49 5.01
N GLY A 166 7.38 8.32 6.03
CA GLY A 166 6.58 9.50 6.32
C GLY A 166 5.18 9.19 6.85
N ILE A 167 4.90 7.94 7.23
CA ILE A 167 3.60 7.51 7.75
C ILE A 167 3.57 7.78 9.26
N ASN A 168 2.50 8.40 9.75
CA ASN A 168 2.32 8.66 11.18
C ASN A 168 2.35 7.33 11.98
N PRO A 169 3.11 7.23 13.10
CA PRO A 169 3.15 6.03 13.94
C PRO A 169 1.77 5.52 14.35
N GLU A 170 0.80 6.39 14.60
CA GLU A 170 -0.57 6.01 14.99
C GLU A 170 -1.34 5.32 13.86
N ILE A 171 -1.05 5.64 12.60
CA ILE A 171 -1.56 4.93 11.42
C ILE A 171 -0.84 3.59 11.29
N ILE A 172 0.49 3.57 11.51
CA ILE A 172 1.28 2.34 11.49
C ILE A 172 0.67 1.37 12.51
N VAL A 173 0.55 1.70 13.79
CA VAL A 173 -0.01 0.75 14.78
C VAL A 173 -1.53 0.55 14.70
N GLY A 174 -2.22 1.16 13.75
CA GLY A 174 -3.66 0.96 13.52
C GLY A 174 -4.57 1.62 14.55
N ARG A 175 -4.09 2.68 15.23
CA ARG A 175 -4.87 3.50 16.18
C ARG A 175 -5.66 4.60 15.47
N THR A 176 -5.21 5.04 14.31
CA THR A 176 -5.92 6.01 13.44
C THR A 176 -6.50 5.29 12.23
N LEU A 177 -7.77 5.59 11.91
CA LEU A 177 -8.46 5.06 10.73
C LEU A 177 -7.85 5.66 9.45
N LEU A 178 -7.58 4.81 8.46
CA LEU A 178 -6.98 5.22 7.18
C LEU A 178 -7.86 6.20 6.41
N GLU A 179 -9.18 6.09 6.54
CA GLU A 179 -10.21 6.90 5.88
C GLU A 179 -10.19 8.36 6.37
N SER A 180 -9.75 8.57 7.62
CA SER A 180 -9.57 9.91 8.20
C SER A 180 -8.38 10.66 7.58
N VAL A 181 -7.46 9.94 6.94
CA VAL A 181 -6.23 10.49 6.37
C VAL A 181 -6.51 11.11 4.99
N PRO A 182 -6.06 12.35 4.74
CA PRO A 182 -6.27 13.00 3.46
C PRO A 182 -5.71 12.18 2.28
N ILE A 183 -6.36 12.28 1.11
CA ILE A 183 -5.90 11.61 -0.11
C ILE A 183 -4.45 12.01 -0.44
N ALA A 184 -4.11 13.31 -0.36
CA ALA A 184 -2.74 13.77 -0.64
C ALA A 184 -1.71 13.11 0.27
N VAL A 185 -2.01 12.99 1.56
CA VAL A 185 -1.11 12.37 2.55
C VAL A 185 -0.91 10.90 2.20
N ARG A 186 -1.99 10.15 1.93
CA ARG A 186 -1.90 8.74 1.50
C ARG A 186 -1.11 8.57 0.21
N MET A 187 -1.32 9.45 -0.79
CA MET A 187 -0.55 9.46 -2.04
C MET A 187 0.93 9.74 -1.80
N SER A 188 1.27 10.60 -0.83
CA SER A 188 2.66 10.95 -0.51
C SER A 188 3.49 9.75 -0.03
N TRP A 189 2.86 8.77 0.63
CA TRP A 189 3.53 7.54 1.08
C TRP A 189 4.00 6.66 -0.08
N ALA A 190 3.45 6.87 -1.27
CA ALA A 190 3.83 6.20 -2.51
C ALA A 190 4.84 7.01 -3.36
N ALA A 191 5.15 8.25 -2.98
CA ALA A 191 5.96 9.16 -3.79
C ALA A 191 7.42 8.73 -3.98
N GLY A 192 7.95 7.88 -3.09
CA GLY A 192 9.30 7.31 -3.16
C GLY A 192 9.34 5.86 -3.64
N ARG A 193 8.20 5.28 -4.02
CA ARG A 193 8.07 3.85 -4.33
C ARG A 193 8.09 3.57 -5.83
N ASN A 194 8.60 2.40 -6.20
CA ASN A 194 8.81 1.97 -7.57
C ASN A 194 8.13 0.63 -7.85
N THR A 195 7.67 0.46 -9.09
CA THR A 195 7.08 -0.78 -9.60
C THR A 195 7.78 -1.23 -10.87
N THR A 196 7.67 -2.52 -11.18
CA THR A 196 8.32 -3.11 -12.37
C THR A 196 7.55 -2.75 -13.64
N ARG A 197 6.22 -2.89 -13.61
CA ARG A 197 5.34 -2.36 -14.64
C ARG A 197 4.88 -0.97 -14.23
N GLU A 198 4.74 -0.07 -15.20
CA GLU A 198 4.37 1.31 -14.93
C GLU A 198 2.95 1.39 -14.34
N GLU A 199 2.04 0.54 -14.77
CA GLU A 199 0.64 0.52 -14.31
C GLU A 199 0.49 0.03 -12.87
N ASP A 200 1.43 -0.81 -12.40
CA ASP A 200 1.37 -1.38 -11.04
C ASP A 200 1.49 -0.30 -9.97
N ILE A 201 2.02 0.89 -10.28
CA ILE A 201 2.01 2.02 -9.33
C ILE A 201 0.59 2.44 -8.97
N ALA A 202 -0.36 2.29 -9.90
CA ALA A 202 -1.77 2.55 -9.66
C ALA A 202 -2.44 1.35 -8.99
N TYR A 203 -2.19 0.14 -9.50
CA TYR A 203 -2.84 -1.08 -8.98
C TYR A 203 -2.47 -1.39 -7.54
N SER A 204 -1.21 -1.15 -7.14
CA SER A 204 -0.73 -1.33 -5.77
C SER A 204 -1.38 -0.38 -4.75
N LEU A 205 -2.04 0.69 -5.20
CA LEU A 205 -2.70 1.69 -4.36
C LEU A 205 -4.20 1.49 -4.24
N MET A 206 -4.82 0.65 -5.07
CA MET A 206 -6.28 0.47 -5.11
C MET A 206 -6.88 0.18 -3.73
N GLY A 207 -6.28 -0.74 -2.98
CA GLY A 207 -6.75 -1.08 -1.65
C GLY A 207 -6.57 0.03 -0.60
N LEU A 208 -5.51 0.84 -0.72
CA LEU A 208 -5.27 1.99 0.19
C LEU A 208 -6.37 3.07 0.05
N PHE A 209 -7.03 3.11 -1.10
CA PHE A 209 -8.10 4.05 -1.40
C PHE A 209 -9.49 3.41 -1.51
N ASP A 210 -9.62 2.11 -1.21
CA ASP A 210 -10.87 1.34 -1.32
C ASP A 210 -11.57 1.50 -2.69
N VAL A 211 -10.81 1.32 -3.76
CA VAL A 211 -11.31 1.36 -5.14
C VAL A 211 -10.98 0.07 -5.88
N ASN A 212 -11.76 -0.21 -6.92
CA ASN A 212 -11.51 -1.31 -7.84
C ASN A 212 -11.53 -0.77 -9.26
N MET A 213 -10.63 -1.25 -10.11
CA MET A 213 -10.61 -0.93 -11.53
C MET A 213 -10.05 -2.10 -12.35
N PRO A 214 -10.47 -2.25 -13.62
CA PRO A 214 -9.91 -3.27 -14.51
C PRO A 214 -8.41 -3.09 -14.72
N LEU A 215 -7.66 -4.21 -14.71
CA LEU A 215 -6.23 -4.23 -15.04
C LEU A 215 -6.04 -4.19 -16.56
N LEU A 216 -5.50 -3.09 -17.07
CA LEU A 216 -5.18 -2.91 -18.49
C LEU A 216 -3.67 -2.72 -18.64
N TYR A 217 -2.91 -3.81 -18.66
CA TYR A 217 -1.47 -3.74 -18.94
C TYR A 217 -1.20 -3.26 -20.36
N GLY A 218 -0.32 -2.27 -20.52
CA GLY A 218 -0.05 -1.55 -21.76
C GLY A 218 -0.62 -0.13 -21.81
N GLU A 219 -1.38 0.30 -20.80
CA GLU A 219 -1.91 1.67 -20.73
C GLU A 219 -0.93 2.71 -20.14
N GLY A 220 0.16 2.24 -19.52
CA GLY A 220 1.19 3.06 -18.88
C GLY A 220 0.62 4.00 -17.82
N ARG A 221 1.10 5.25 -17.80
CA ARG A 221 0.67 6.30 -16.83
C ARG A 221 -0.83 6.58 -16.79
N LYS A 222 -1.61 6.16 -17.79
CA LYS A 222 -3.07 6.32 -17.78
C LYS A 222 -3.71 5.55 -16.62
N ALA A 223 -3.08 4.47 -16.15
CA ALA A 223 -3.53 3.71 -14.99
C ALA A 223 -3.66 4.59 -13.73
N PHE A 224 -2.68 5.48 -13.48
CA PHE A 224 -2.70 6.37 -12.32
C PHE A 224 -3.73 7.49 -12.43
N ILE A 225 -4.04 7.93 -13.65
CA ILE A 225 -5.16 8.86 -13.90
C ILE A 225 -6.50 8.17 -13.62
N ARG A 226 -6.67 6.94 -14.07
CA ARG A 226 -7.88 6.15 -13.79
C ARG A 226 -8.06 5.88 -12.29
N LEU A 227 -6.97 5.58 -11.57
CA LEU A 227 -7.00 5.45 -10.11
C LEU A 227 -7.59 6.71 -9.47
N GLN A 228 -7.08 7.89 -9.80
CA GLN A 228 -7.60 9.15 -9.28
C GLN A 228 -9.09 9.33 -9.63
N LEU A 229 -9.51 8.99 -10.86
CA LEU A 229 -10.92 9.06 -11.24
C LEU A 229 -11.81 8.11 -10.41
N GLU A 230 -11.36 6.90 -10.11
CA GLU A 230 -12.12 6.00 -9.22
C GLU A 230 -12.20 6.53 -7.79
N ILE A 231 -11.14 7.15 -7.28
CA ILE A 231 -11.12 7.78 -5.96
C ILE A 231 -12.14 8.92 -5.90
N ILE A 232 -12.16 9.78 -6.93
CA ILE A 232 -13.05 10.94 -7.04
C ILE A 232 -14.53 10.54 -7.06
N LYS A 233 -14.87 9.39 -7.66
CA LYS A 233 -16.26 8.89 -7.66
C LYS A 233 -16.78 8.56 -6.27
N LYS A 234 -15.89 8.24 -5.31
CA LYS A 234 -16.25 7.78 -3.97
C LYS A 234 -15.90 8.77 -2.86
N ASN A 235 -15.10 9.80 -3.13
CA ASN A 235 -14.51 10.63 -2.10
C ASN A 235 -14.46 12.12 -2.50
N SER A 236 -14.98 12.98 -1.62
CA SER A 236 -15.04 14.44 -1.79
C SER A 236 -13.86 15.19 -1.16
N ASP A 237 -12.78 14.50 -0.77
CA ASP A 237 -11.56 15.10 -0.25
C ASP A 237 -10.80 15.85 -1.36
N HIS A 238 -10.75 17.18 -1.23
CA HIS A 238 -10.13 18.08 -2.20
C HIS A 238 -8.60 17.96 -2.27
N SER A 239 -7.96 17.32 -1.27
CA SER A 239 -6.51 17.16 -1.25
C SER A 239 -5.97 16.35 -2.43
N ILE A 240 -6.81 15.59 -3.14
CA ILE A 240 -6.42 14.94 -4.40
C ILE A 240 -5.87 15.93 -5.45
N PHE A 241 -6.24 17.22 -5.37
CA PHE A 241 -5.77 18.29 -6.26
C PHE A 241 -4.56 19.07 -5.72
N ALA A 242 -4.03 18.74 -4.53
CA ALA A 242 -2.96 19.49 -3.87
C ALA A 242 -1.54 19.16 -4.38
N TRP A 243 -1.42 18.29 -5.39
CA TRP A 243 -0.15 17.89 -5.97
C TRP A 243 0.59 19.07 -6.61
N LYS A 244 1.93 18.98 -6.69
CA LYS A 244 2.79 20.05 -7.20
C LYS A 244 3.67 19.54 -8.34
N GLU A 245 3.94 20.41 -9.31
CA GLU A 245 4.92 20.13 -10.37
C GLU A 245 6.33 20.45 -9.87
N ASP A 246 7.34 19.77 -10.42
CA ASP A 246 8.72 20.06 -10.07
C ASP A 246 9.12 21.43 -10.63
N LEU A 247 9.95 22.19 -9.90
CA LEU A 247 10.38 23.54 -10.33
C LEU A 247 10.96 23.54 -11.75
N LEU A 248 11.77 22.54 -12.10
CA LEU A 248 12.37 22.41 -13.44
C LEU A 248 11.31 22.20 -14.54
N SER A 249 10.30 21.39 -14.28
CA SER A 249 9.18 21.17 -15.20
C SER A 249 8.30 22.41 -15.32
N SER A 250 8.06 23.13 -14.21
CA SER A 250 7.34 24.40 -14.21
C SER A 250 8.06 25.47 -15.05
N MET A 251 9.40 25.55 -14.96
CA MET A 251 10.21 26.46 -15.76
C MET A 251 10.19 26.14 -17.26
N SER A 252 9.94 24.88 -17.64
CA SER A 252 9.81 24.49 -19.06
C SER A 252 8.49 24.90 -19.71
N GLY A 253 7.54 25.49 -18.95
CA GLY A 253 6.25 25.92 -19.48
C GLY A 253 5.36 24.76 -19.98
N GLY A 254 5.64 23.53 -19.55
CA GLY A 254 4.84 22.37 -19.93
C GLY A 254 3.40 22.53 -19.46
N LEU A 255 2.43 22.24 -20.33
CA LEU A 255 1.01 22.20 -19.93
C LEU A 255 0.72 20.86 -19.22
N HIS A 256 -0.05 20.92 -18.14
CA HIS A 256 -0.46 19.75 -17.36
C HIS A 256 -1.99 19.65 -17.31
N GLY A 257 -2.50 18.42 -17.15
CA GLY A 257 -3.90 18.23 -16.83
C GLY A 257 -4.16 18.48 -15.33
N LEU A 258 -5.43 18.42 -14.93
CA LEU A 258 -5.87 18.57 -13.54
C LEU A 258 -5.34 17.48 -12.60
N LEU A 259 -5.18 16.25 -13.12
CA LEU A 259 -4.80 15.07 -12.35
C LEU A 259 -3.31 14.78 -12.47
N ALA A 260 -2.71 14.34 -11.36
CA ALA A 260 -1.30 14.01 -11.29
C ALA A 260 -0.97 12.81 -12.18
N ARG A 261 0.24 12.76 -12.75
CA ARG A 261 0.69 11.63 -13.58
C ARG A 261 1.43 10.53 -12.80
N SER A 262 1.71 10.76 -11.53
CA SER A 262 2.46 9.85 -10.64
C SER A 262 2.26 10.27 -9.18
N PRO A 263 2.32 9.33 -8.20
CA PRO A 263 2.32 9.69 -6.79
C PRO A 263 3.51 10.56 -6.38
N ALA A 264 4.61 10.59 -7.17
CA ALA A 264 5.75 11.46 -6.91
C ALA A 264 5.37 12.96 -6.81
N LYS A 265 4.28 13.36 -7.48
CA LYS A 265 3.76 14.75 -7.44
C LYS A 265 3.10 15.13 -6.11
N PHE A 266 2.88 14.15 -5.23
CA PHE A 266 2.38 14.37 -3.86
C PHE A 266 3.51 14.37 -2.82
N ARG A 267 4.78 14.34 -3.24
CA ARG A 267 5.92 14.39 -2.32
C ARG A 267 5.86 15.65 -1.44
N GLY A 268 6.11 15.47 -0.14
CA GLY A 268 6.10 16.57 0.83
C GLY A 268 4.71 17.00 1.30
N LEU A 269 3.63 16.31 0.89
CA LEU A 269 2.27 16.58 1.32
C LEU A 269 1.83 15.76 2.54
N GLY A 270 2.79 15.23 3.32
CA GLY A 270 2.52 14.38 4.49
C GLY A 270 1.80 15.08 5.65
N ASN A 271 1.85 16.42 5.68
CA ASN A 271 1.23 17.26 6.72
C ASN A 271 0.02 18.04 6.21
N VAL A 272 -0.53 17.69 5.03
CA VAL A 272 -1.78 18.30 4.57
C VAL A 272 -2.91 17.88 5.51
N GLU A 273 -3.76 18.82 5.88
CA GLU A 273 -4.94 18.58 6.71
C GLU A 273 -6.22 18.85 5.90
N ARG A 274 -7.31 18.17 6.27
CA ARG A 274 -8.64 18.49 5.73
C ARG A 274 -9.16 19.74 6.43
N ILE A 275 -9.58 20.72 5.64
CA ILE A 275 -10.42 21.80 6.15
C ILE A 275 -11.83 21.22 6.30
N LEU A 276 -12.25 20.96 7.53
CA LEU A 276 -13.63 20.60 7.84
C LEU A 276 -14.48 21.87 7.77
N ASP A 277 -15.67 21.80 7.15
CA ASP A 277 -16.60 22.93 7.14
C ASP A 277 -17.17 23.12 8.55
N PRO A 278 -16.89 24.24 9.25
CA PRO A 278 -17.45 24.48 10.57
C PRO A 278 -18.98 24.57 10.58
N ALA A 279 -19.63 24.80 9.42
CA ALA A 279 -21.08 24.80 9.30
C ALA A 279 -21.71 23.38 9.30
N SER A 280 -20.91 22.31 9.25
CA SER A 280 -21.40 20.93 9.26
C SER A 280 -21.87 20.42 10.64
N GLY A 281 -21.67 21.21 11.72
CA GLY A 281 -22.30 20.95 13.03
C GLY A 281 -21.68 19.84 13.87
N ASP A 282 -20.53 19.29 13.49
CA ASP A 282 -19.86 18.21 14.22
C ASP A 282 -18.92 18.72 15.35
N GLU A 283 -19.51 19.32 16.39
CA GLU A 283 -18.82 19.63 17.66
C GLU A 283 -19.12 18.59 18.76
N GLN A 284 -19.10 17.29 18.46
CA GLN A 284 -19.19 16.23 19.48
C GLN A 284 -17.86 15.45 19.58
N PRO A 285 -17.14 15.52 20.71
CA PRO A 285 -15.91 14.75 20.91
C PRO A 285 -16.24 13.27 21.05
N GLY A 286 -15.87 12.48 20.04
CA GLY A 286 -16.04 11.01 20.04
C GLY A 286 -16.79 10.44 18.84
N HIS A 287 -17.41 11.28 18.02
CA HIS A 287 -17.94 10.91 16.70
C HIS A 287 -17.13 11.64 15.64
N VAL A 288 -16.20 10.94 14.98
CA VAL A 288 -15.60 11.44 13.72
C VAL A 288 -16.65 11.25 12.64
N SER A 289 -17.66 12.12 12.62
CA SER A 289 -18.41 12.37 11.41
C SER A 289 -17.41 12.86 10.38
N ILE A 290 -17.32 12.16 9.25
CA ILE A 290 -16.57 12.64 8.09
C ILE A 290 -17.30 13.90 7.66
N GLY A 291 -16.87 15.08 8.14
CA GLY A 291 -17.49 16.35 7.78
C GLY A 291 -17.66 16.39 6.27
N GLU A 292 -18.91 16.56 5.81
CA GLU A 292 -19.25 16.53 4.39
C GLU A 292 -18.49 17.65 3.69
N THR A 293 -17.33 17.33 3.11
CA THR A 293 -16.63 18.27 2.24
C THR A 293 -17.52 18.54 1.04
N LEU A 294 -17.61 19.81 0.62
CA LEU A 294 -18.45 20.20 -0.50
C LEU A 294 -18.15 19.32 -1.73
N PRO A 295 -19.16 18.69 -2.35
CA PRO A 295 -18.92 17.75 -3.43
C PRO A 295 -18.33 18.46 -4.64
N TYR A 296 -17.42 17.77 -5.33
CA TYR A 296 -16.90 18.17 -6.63
C TYR A 296 -17.14 17.08 -7.66
N ASN A 297 -17.20 17.47 -8.93
CA ASN A 297 -17.42 16.55 -10.04
C ASN A 297 -16.40 16.83 -11.15
N ILE A 298 -15.88 15.76 -11.74
CA ILE A 298 -15.12 15.85 -13.00
C ILE A 298 -16.06 15.51 -14.15
N THR A 299 -16.18 16.44 -15.10
CA THR A 299 -16.95 16.27 -16.33
C THR A 299 -16.03 16.28 -17.54
N ASN A 300 -16.55 16.00 -18.73
CA ASN A 300 -15.83 16.23 -19.98
C ASN A 300 -15.46 17.70 -20.23
N ARG A 301 -16.00 18.65 -19.44
CA ARG A 301 -15.65 20.07 -19.47
C ARG A 301 -14.61 20.48 -18.40
N GLY A 302 -14.25 19.57 -17.49
CA GLY A 302 -13.30 19.83 -16.40
C GLY A 302 -13.93 19.71 -15.01
N LEU A 303 -13.27 20.33 -14.03
CA LEU A 303 -13.66 20.31 -12.61
C LEU A 303 -14.79 21.31 -12.33
N PHE A 304 -15.82 20.82 -11.66
CA PHE A 304 -16.82 21.65 -11.00
C PHE A 304 -16.70 21.45 -9.50
N ILE A 305 -16.33 22.49 -8.76
CA ILE A 305 -16.09 22.46 -7.31
C ILE A 305 -16.63 23.72 -6.64
N LYS A 306 -17.16 23.57 -5.42
CA LYS A 306 -17.48 24.70 -4.53
C LYS A 306 -16.44 24.72 -3.42
N LEU A 307 -15.84 25.88 -3.19
CA LEU A 307 -14.81 26.08 -2.16
C LEU A 307 -15.29 27.14 -1.17
N PRO A 308 -15.06 26.94 0.15
CA PRO A 308 -15.26 28.01 1.12
C PRO A 308 -14.27 29.15 0.84
N THR A 309 -14.76 30.38 0.88
CA THR A 309 -13.93 31.59 0.75
C THR A 309 -13.86 32.28 2.10
N THR A 310 -12.67 32.68 2.54
CA THR A 310 -12.49 33.52 3.73
C THR A 310 -12.00 34.90 3.31
N GLU A 311 -12.42 35.95 4.00
CA GLU A 311 -11.88 37.28 3.76
C GLU A 311 -10.41 37.33 4.21
N ILE A 312 -9.56 37.95 3.39
CA ILE A 312 -8.11 38.03 3.63
C ILE A 312 -7.79 38.72 4.97
N SER A 313 -8.63 39.65 5.41
CA SER A 313 -8.57 40.30 6.73
C SER A 313 -8.64 39.29 7.88
N GLU A 314 -9.55 38.32 7.82
CA GLU A 314 -9.76 37.31 8.86
C GLU A 314 -8.69 36.21 8.85
N ALA A 315 -8.14 35.89 7.66
CA ALA A 315 -7.08 34.89 7.52
C ALA A 315 -5.74 35.33 8.14
N ARG A 316 -5.45 36.64 8.15
CA ARG A 316 -4.21 37.20 8.72
C ARG A 316 -4.09 36.96 10.22
N ASP A 317 -5.20 36.99 10.95
CA ASP A 317 -5.22 36.81 12.40
C ASP A 317 -5.05 35.34 12.82
N LYS A 318 -5.28 34.38 11.92
CA LYS A 318 -5.19 32.94 12.19
C LYS A 318 -3.86 32.29 11.84
N GLY A 319 -2.87 33.06 11.35
CA GLY A 319 -1.51 32.57 11.07
C GLY A 319 -1.40 31.52 9.95
N ASN A 320 -2.48 31.26 9.21
CA ASN A 320 -2.51 30.27 8.14
C ASN A 320 -2.14 30.89 6.80
N TRP A 321 -0.86 30.82 6.42
CA TRP A 321 -0.43 31.01 5.04
C TRP A 321 0.37 29.80 4.55
N LEU A 322 0.12 29.44 3.29
CA LEU A 322 0.79 28.42 2.48
C LEU A 322 2.31 28.63 2.37
#